data_AF-A0A6U6I0K2-F1
#
_entry.id   AF-A0A6U6I0K2-F1
#
_cell.length_a   1.000
_cell.length_b   1.000
_cell.length_c   1.000
_cell.angle_alpha   90.00
_cell.angle_beta   90.00
_cell.angle_gamma   90.00
#
_symmetry.space_group_name_H-M   'P 1'
#
loop_
_entity.id
_entity.type
_entity.pdbx_description
1 polymer ?
#
loop_
_entity_poly.entity_id
_entity_poly.type
_entity_poly.pdbx_seq_one_letter_code
_entity_poly.pdbx_strand_id
1 'polypeptide(L)'
;MGKPAPAQKAMKAKKVLKAGKAKPRRLLHSKGSLRSVLAELVMGGGKVSSKDAESAMAAFAPEMRAGWPLKKGKADPKKWRTIEDVPVHVDFTRRPWLPPDWTQGIKRTHGGNTYTVYMPPGEIRTFYHQWQAEEYLGKKLTTAEGFSGQLHMAELARKQVPLEDDAFLKLLSKQERAHLVDSSKFHVCIVSARRAQTSEGARDIAGVQYAFTSMGVTPTWYVDAGSLAAYKSLGLRAKVGGKLTPARNMALDDAQRANKICVQCSDDLSQWQYRVGEQAQDRSMDGLNAAHRQARSFDISPVAAARFILAKMRSAPGDRPPKLGGAYILGDCSRTWGGEAFSRAHFILGDFFVADVGSSLRFDERLTLKEDYDFVAQHIQEHGSVMRCNRLTFSAKHYSNAGGAVDNRDDAGVKEQANMAILFEKWPRAIFPHNTRKNEVMLRWPAEGSAKELEGAAVPERLLARTGLAASSLIVATAKVPRVQYMAKRVRKVAGHTVGHAMSLLVPNAKGKACKYTCTDLKYDVRLGFLELRGPA
;
A
#
# COMPACT_ATOMS: atom_id res chain seq x y z
N MET A 1 44.23 39.23 -60.73
CA MET A 1 43.94 37.79 -60.54
C MET A 1 44.96 37.21 -59.57
N GLY A 2 44.61 37.10 -58.28
CA GLY A 2 45.48 36.55 -57.23
C GLY A 2 44.84 35.30 -56.63
N LYS A 3 45.58 34.20 -56.60
CA LYS A 3 45.11 32.87 -56.14
C LYS A 3 44.72 32.89 -54.65
N PRO A 4 43.63 32.22 -54.23
CA PRO A 4 43.31 32.07 -52.82
C PRO A 4 44.16 30.99 -52.15
N ALA A 5 44.49 31.21 -50.88
CA ALA A 5 45.27 30.32 -50.01
C ALA A 5 44.48 29.05 -49.62
N PRO A 6 45.17 27.92 -49.32
CA PRO A 6 44.51 26.65 -49.02
C PRO A 6 43.95 26.61 -47.58
N ALA A 7 42.77 26.02 -47.44
CA ALA A 7 42.05 25.85 -46.18
C ALA A 7 42.79 24.92 -45.18
N GLN A 8 42.89 25.36 -43.94
CA GLN A 8 43.40 24.56 -42.82
C GLN A 8 42.42 23.44 -42.46
N LYS A 9 42.93 22.19 -42.42
CA LYS A 9 42.19 21.02 -41.94
C LYS A 9 42.01 21.07 -40.43
N ALA A 10 40.76 21.04 -39.97
CA ALA A 10 40.42 20.90 -38.56
C ALA A 10 40.85 19.53 -38.00
N MET A 11 41.65 19.53 -36.94
CA MET A 11 41.97 18.33 -36.17
C MET A 11 40.74 17.84 -35.42
N LYS A 12 40.34 16.58 -35.65
CA LYS A 12 39.31 15.89 -34.86
C LYS A 12 39.90 15.54 -33.49
N ALA A 13 39.35 16.14 -32.44
CA ALA A 13 39.67 15.78 -31.05
C ALA A 13 39.24 14.33 -30.76
N LYS A 14 40.20 13.48 -30.39
CA LYS A 14 39.95 12.13 -29.86
C LYS A 14 39.21 12.25 -28.53
N LYS A 15 37.96 11.81 -28.51
CA LYS A 15 37.12 11.72 -27.31
C LYS A 15 37.67 10.62 -26.40
N VAL A 16 38.36 11.01 -25.34
CA VAL A 16 38.83 10.10 -24.29
C VAL A 16 37.60 9.62 -23.50
N LEU A 17 37.21 8.36 -23.71
CA LEU A 17 36.21 7.68 -22.89
C LEU A 17 36.83 7.42 -21.51
N LYS A 18 36.51 8.28 -20.53
CA LYS A 18 36.78 8.01 -19.12
C LYS A 18 35.96 6.78 -18.71
N ALA A 19 36.64 5.70 -18.34
CA ALA A 19 36.04 4.56 -17.66
C ALA A 19 35.52 5.00 -16.29
N GLY A 20 34.23 5.35 -16.23
CA GLY A 20 33.55 5.61 -14.98
C GLY A 20 33.42 4.31 -14.19
N LYS A 21 33.95 4.28 -12.96
CA LYS A 21 33.64 3.22 -11.99
C LYS A 21 32.13 3.21 -11.75
N ALA A 22 31.43 2.27 -12.40
CA ALA A 22 30.00 2.10 -12.21
C ALA A 22 29.75 1.69 -10.76
N LYS A 23 28.99 2.51 -10.01
CA LYS A 23 28.47 2.11 -8.70
C LYS A 23 27.59 0.88 -8.90
N PRO A 24 27.65 -0.14 -8.01
CA PRO A 24 26.75 -1.30 -8.09
C PRO A 24 25.30 -0.80 -8.07
N ARG A 25 24.57 -1.02 -9.16
CA ARG A 25 23.15 -0.70 -9.26
C ARG A 25 22.38 -1.63 -8.31
N ARG A 26 21.51 -1.05 -7.47
CA ARG A 26 20.58 -1.81 -6.63
C ARG A 26 19.58 -2.53 -7.55
N LEU A 27 19.69 -3.85 -7.62
CA LEU A 27 18.71 -4.76 -8.22
C LEU A 27 17.49 -4.80 -7.30
N LEU A 28 16.46 -3.98 -7.52
CA LEU A 28 15.27 -3.97 -6.69
C LEU A 28 13.98 -3.97 -7.53
N HIS A 29 13.20 -5.01 -7.22
CA HIS A 29 11.76 -5.20 -7.43
C HIS A 29 11.30 -5.88 -8.74
N SER A 30 10.90 -7.14 -8.54
CA SER A 30 10.10 -7.99 -9.44
C SER A 30 10.77 -8.39 -10.76
N LYS A 31 11.65 -9.39 -10.66
CA LYS A 31 11.60 -10.66 -11.42
C LYS A 31 12.83 -11.45 -10.93
N GLY A 32 12.60 -12.53 -10.20
CA GLY A 32 13.67 -13.35 -9.60
C GLY A 32 13.92 -14.60 -10.43
N SER A 33 14.88 -14.57 -11.32
CA SER A 33 15.43 -15.73 -12.03
C SER A 33 16.72 -15.23 -12.67
N LEU A 34 17.66 -16.11 -12.99
CA LEU A 34 18.80 -15.73 -13.83
C LEU A 34 18.33 -14.99 -15.09
N ARG A 35 17.20 -15.41 -15.67
CA ARG A 35 16.58 -14.81 -16.86
C ARG A 35 16.17 -13.35 -16.65
N SER A 36 15.90 -12.92 -15.44
CA SER A 36 15.44 -11.56 -15.15
C SER A 36 16.52 -10.63 -14.60
N VAL A 37 17.52 -11.18 -13.92
CA VAL A 37 18.81 -10.48 -13.75
C VAL A 37 19.44 -10.26 -15.13
N LEU A 38 19.40 -11.29 -16.00
CA LEU A 38 19.72 -11.17 -17.43
C LEU A 38 18.80 -10.16 -18.12
N ALA A 39 17.48 -10.23 -17.93
CA ALA A 39 16.56 -9.30 -18.58
C ALA A 39 16.78 -7.84 -18.14
N GLU A 40 17.09 -7.57 -16.88
CA GLU A 40 17.42 -6.21 -16.41
C GLU A 40 18.76 -5.72 -16.93
N LEU A 41 19.77 -6.60 -17.03
CA LEU A 41 21.01 -6.31 -17.74
C LEU A 41 20.75 -6.05 -19.25
N VAL A 42 19.75 -6.72 -19.85
CA VAL A 42 19.31 -6.58 -21.25
C VAL A 42 18.38 -5.37 -21.49
N MET A 43 17.56 -4.94 -20.52
CA MET A 43 16.64 -3.79 -20.66
C MET A 43 17.38 -2.44 -20.76
N GLY A 44 18.72 -2.44 -20.63
CA GLY A 44 19.59 -1.37 -21.11
C GLY A 44 19.81 -1.36 -22.64
N GLY A 45 19.11 -2.19 -23.40
CA GLY A 45 19.19 -2.27 -24.87
C GLY A 45 20.33 -3.12 -25.43
N GLY A 46 21.07 -3.87 -24.59
CA GLY A 46 22.20 -4.71 -25.01
C GLY A 46 21.89 -6.20 -24.91
N LYS A 47 22.32 -7.01 -25.89
CA LYS A 47 22.38 -8.48 -25.72
C LYS A 47 23.43 -8.78 -24.64
N VAL A 48 22.99 -9.33 -23.50
CA VAL A 48 23.91 -9.80 -22.46
C VAL A 48 24.47 -11.14 -22.92
N SER A 49 25.80 -11.27 -22.95
CA SER A 49 26.43 -12.53 -23.34
C SER A 49 26.23 -13.57 -22.24
N SER A 50 26.26 -14.86 -22.60
CA SER A 50 26.21 -15.93 -21.59
C SER A 50 27.35 -15.84 -20.57
N LYS A 51 28.49 -15.29 -20.98
CA LYS A 51 29.68 -15.11 -20.15
C LYS A 51 29.44 -14.07 -19.03
N ASP A 52 28.71 -12.99 -19.34
CA ASP A 52 28.37 -11.97 -18.35
C ASP A 52 27.41 -12.53 -17.29
N ALA A 53 26.47 -13.40 -17.71
CA ALA A 53 25.56 -14.09 -16.82
C ALA A 53 26.29 -15.02 -15.85
N GLU A 54 27.21 -15.83 -16.38
CA GLU A 54 28.04 -16.75 -15.60
C GLU A 54 28.94 -15.99 -14.62
N SER A 55 29.54 -14.89 -15.07
CA SER A 55 30.35 -14.01 -14.22
C SER A 55 29.51 -13.38 -13.08
N ALA A 56 28.31 -12.90 -13.40
CA ALA A 56 27.38 -12.37 -12.39
C ALA A 56 26.94 -13.45 -11.39
N MET A 57 26.69 -14.68 -11.84
CA MET A 57 26.41 -15.81 -10.93
C MET A 57 27.61 -16.11 -10.03
N ALA A 58 28.81 -16.19 -10.61
CA ALA A 58 30.05 -16.50 -9.89
C ALA A 58 30.41 -15.46 -8.82
N ALA A 59 29.93 -14.21 -8.96
CA ALA A 59 30.10 -13.16 -7.96
C ALA A 59 29.39 -13.47 -6.63
N PHE A 60 28.44 -14.41 -6.61
CA PHE A 60 27.73 -14.83 -5.40
C PHE A 60 28.04 -16.28 -5.07
N ALA A 61 28.47 -16.53 -3.83
CA ALA A 61 28.59 -17.88 -3.29
C ALA A 61 27.27 -18.66 -3.48
N PRO A 62 27.29 -19.94 -3.88
CA PRO A 62 26.09 -20.74 -4.06
C PRO A 62 25.14 -20.75 -2.86
N GLU A 63 25.68 -20.69 -1.64
CA GLU A 63 24.94 -20.65 -0.36
C GLU A 63 24.16 -19.35 -0.16
N MET A 64 24.52 -18.29 -0.89
CA MET A 64 23.83 -17.00 -0.87
C MET A 64 22.73 -16.91 -1.92
N ARG A 65 22.34 -18.05 -2.53
CA ARG A 65 21.31 -18.14 -3.57
C ARG A 65 20.15 -18.97 -3.06
N ALA A 66 18.93 -18.53 -3.35
CA ALA A 66 17.72 -19.13 -2.78
C ALA A 66 17.48 -20.60 -3.16
N GLY A 67 18.08 -21.02 -4.28
CA GLY A 67 18.00 -22.38 -4.74
C GLY A 67 18.63 -23.35 -3.77
N TRP A 68 19.63 -22.93 -2.97
CA TRP A 68 20.43 -23.75 -2.04
C TRP A 68 19.56 -24.54 -1.05
N PRO A 69 19.91 -25.80 -0.71
CA PRO A 69 19.12 -26.56 0.25
C PRO A 69 19.35 -26.04 1.67
N LEU A 70 18.26 -25.87 2.41
CA LEU A 70 18.28 -25.41 3.80
C LEU A 70 18.68 -26.52 4.78
N LYS A 71 18.58 -27.79 4.36
CA LYS A 71 19.06 -28.95 5.11
C LYS A 71 20.20 -29.61 4.34
N LYS A 72 21.28 -29.95 5.04
CA LYS A 72 22.43 -30.63 4.42
C LYS A 72 22.02 -32.02 3.93
N GLY A 73 22.17 -32.26 2.63
CA GLY A 73 22.08 -33.59 2.02
C GLY A 73 23.46 -34.25 1.92
N LYS A 74 23.49 -35.48 1.38
CA LYS A 74 24.75 -36.22 1.12
C LYS A 74 25.57 -35.63 -0.03
N ALA A 75 24.91 -35.03 -1.02
CA ALA A 75 25.54 -34.46 -2.20
C ALA A 75 25.83 -32.96 -1.99
N ASP A 76 27.04 -32.53 -2.35
CA ASP A 76 27.47 -31.12 -2.31
C ASP A 76 26.81 -30.35 -3.47
N PRO A 77 25.93 -29.36 -3.20
CA PRO A 77 25.29 -28.55 -4.24
C PRO A 77 26.26 -27.83 -5.19
N LYS A 78 27.51 -27.61 -4.75
CA LYS A 78 28.56 -27.00 -5.59
C LYS A 78 29.06 -27.93 -6.70
N LYS A 79 28.88 -29.23 -6.53
CA LYS A 79 29.40 -30.27 -7.43
C LYS A 79 28.30 -30.96 -8.22
N TRP A 80 27.08 -30.43 -8.23
CA TRP A 80 26.00 -31.10 -8.94
C TRP A 80 26.16 -31.09 -10.43
N ARG A 81 25.78 -32.23 -10.97
CA ARG A 81 25.73 -32.54 -12.38
C ARG A 81 24.47 -33.33 -12.67
N THR A 82 23.99 -33.22 -13.89
CA THR A 82 22.92 -34.07 -14.39
C THR A 82 23.42 -35.50 -14.62
N ILE A 83 22.51 -36.41 -14.98
CA ILE A 83 22.88 -37.77 -15.42
C ILE A 83 23.77 -37.74 -16.68
N GLU A 84 23.61 -36.72 -17.53
CA GLU A 84 24.45 -36.45 -18.70
C GLU A 84 25.75 -35.68 -18.36
N ASP A 85 26.17 -35.66 -17.09
CA ASP A 85 27.38 -34.97 -16.58
C ASP A 85 27.40 -33.44 -16.80
N VAL A 86 26.24 -32.81 -17.06
CA VAL A 86 26.15 -31.36 -17.27
C VAL A 86 26.14 -30.63 -15.93
N PRO A 87 27.03 -29.65 -15.69
CA PRO A 87 27.03 -28.85 -14.46
C PRO A 87 25.69 -28.16 -14.18
N VAL A 88 25.26 -28.22 -12.92
CA VAL A 88 24.07 -27.52 -12.42
C VAL A 88 24.52 -26.41 -11.48
N HIS A 89 24.09 -25.18 -11.75
CA HIS A 89 24.39 -24.03 -10.88
C HIS A 89 23.19 -23.71 -10.00
N VAL A 90 23.41 -23.48 -8.70
CA VAL A 90 22.34 -23.09 -7.77
C VAL A 90 21.64 -21.80 -8.23
N ASP A 91 20.32 -21.83 -8.28
CA ASP A 91 19.47 -20.73 -8.76
C ASP A 91 19.34 -19.62 -7.71
N PHE A 92 19.19 -18.35 -8.14
CA PHE A 92 18.74 -17.25 -7.26
C PHE A 92 17.24 -17.35 -6.92
N THR A 93 16.55 -18.19 -7.71
CA THR A 93 15.24 -18.81 -7.58
C THR A 93 14.95 -19.71 -6.41
N ARG A 94 13.77 -19.67 -5.79
CA ARG A 94 13.18 -20.88 -5.22
C ARG A 94 11.68 -21.00 -5.48
N ARG A 95 11.23 -22.17 -5.93
CA ARG A 95 9.80 -22.47 -6.07
C ARG A 95 9.12 -22.55 -4.69
N PRO A 96 7.90 -22.01 -4.54
CA PRO A 96 7.15 -22.04 -3.28
C PRO A 96 6.76 -23.43 -2.78
N TRP A 97 6.79 -24.44 -3.63
CA TRP A 97 6.45 -25.83 -3.28
C TRP A 97 7.67 -26.70 -2.97
N LEU A 98 8.89 -26.19 -3.16
CA LEU A 98 10.11 -27.00 -3.13
C LEU A 98 10.56 -27.25 -1.67
N PRO A 99 10.59 -28.52 -1.20
CA PRO A 99 10.98 -28.86 0.17
C PRO A 99 12.34 -28.29 0.58
N PRO A 100 12.61 -28.04 1.87
CA PRO A 100 13.83 -27.38 2.34
C PRO A 100 15.13 -28.14 2.03
N ASP A 101 15.10 -29.46 1.97
CA ASP A 101 16.22 -30.35 1.67
C ASP A 101 16.45 -30.55 0.17
N TRP A 102 15.47 -30.18 -0.65
CA TRP A 102 15.62 -30.16 -2.10
C TRP A 102 16.34 -28.92 -2.56
N THR A 103 16.85 -28.99 -3.78
CA THR A 103 17.56 -27.85 -4.35
C THR A 103 17.06 -27.50 -5.73
N GLN A 104 17.06 -26.20 -6.00
CA GLN A 104 16.78 -25.63 -7.30
C GLN A 104 18.08 -25.16 -7.95
N GLY A 105 18.31 -25.64 -9.16
CA GLY A 105 19.45 -25.24 -9.98
C GLY A 105 19.02 -24.80 -11.37
N ILE A 106 20.00 -24.32 -12.13
CA ILE A 106 19.91 -24.01 -13.55
C ILE A 106 20.97 -24.83 -14.26
N LYS A 107 20.55 -25.55 -15.30
CA LYS A 107 21.46 -26.22 -16.24
C LYS A 107 21.43 -25.55 -17.60
N ARG A 108 22.52 -25.64 -18.35
CA ARG A 108 22.62 -25.16 -19.74
C ARG A 108 22.65 -26.35 -20.69
N THR A 109 21.87 -26.29 -21.76
CA THR A 109 21.89 -27.30 -22.83
C THR A 109 22.97 -26.98 -23.87
N HIS A 110 23.32 -27.96 -24.71
CA HIS A 110 24.24 -27.76 -25.83
C HIS A 110 23.81 -26.63 -26.78
N GLY A 111 22.50 -26.41 -26.96
CA GLY A 111 21.95 -25.28 -27.74
C GLY A 111 21.97 -23.93 -27.03
N GLY A 112 22.58 -23.83 -25.84
CA GLY A 112 22.70 -22.59 -25.07
C GLY A 112 21.47 -22.20 -24.24
N ASN A 113 20.35 -22.92 -24.36
CA ASN A 113 19.16 -22.69 -23.54
C ASN A 113 19.38 -23.09 -22.09
N THR A 114 18.75 -22.37 -21.16
CA THR A 114 18.79 -22.66 -19.73
C THR A 114 17.50 -23.32 -19.25
N TYR A 115 17.63 -24.29 -18.35
CA TYR A 115 16.50 -25.01 -17.74
C TYR A 115 16.63 -24.95 -16.22
N THR A 116 15.53 -24.64 -15.54
CA THR A 116 15.45 -24.85 -14.10
C THR A 116 15.33 -26.35 -13.82
N VAL A 117 16.12 -26.85 -12.89
CA VAL A 117 16.10 -28.24 -12.45
C VAL A 117 15.92 -28.32 -10.94
N TYR A 118 15.33 -29.42 -10.48
CA TYR A 118 15.11 -29.74 -9.08
C TYR A 118 15.83 -31.04 -8.77
N MET A 119 16.54 -31.08 -7.64
CA MET A 119 17.35 -32.23 -7.24
C MET A 119 16.97 -32.64 -5.81
N PRO A 120 16.67 -33.93 -5.58
CA PRO A 120 16.39 -34.45 -4.26
C PRO A 120 17.69 -34.55 -3.44
N PRO A 121 17.61 -34.58 -2.11
CA PRO A 121 18.80 -34.61 -1.27
C PRO A 121 19.61 -35.90 -1.47
N GLY A 122 20.86 -35.76 -1.91
CA GLY A 122 21.81 -36.88 -1.99
C GLY A 122 21.77 -37.71 -3.26
N GLU A 123 20.99 -37.33 -4.27
CA GLU A 123 20.98 -38.01 -5.57
C GLU A 123 21.42 -37.07 -6.71
N ILE A 124 21.86 -37.65 -7.81
CA ILE A 124 22.17 -36.94 -9.07
C ILE A 124 20.94 -36.81 -10.00
N ARG A 125 19.80 -37.38 -9.60
CA ARG A 125 18.57 -37.34 -10.39
C ARG A 125 18.06 -35.90 -10.49
N THR A 126 17.63 -35.50 -11.68
CA THR A 126 17.11 -34.16 -11.95
C THR A 126 15.66 -34.23 -12.42
N PHE A 127 14.87 -33.26 -11.97
CA PHE A 127 13.48 -33.06 -12.37
C PHE A 127 13.31 -31.66 -12.96
N TYR A 128 12.39 -31.48 -13.91
CA TYR A 128 12.14 -30.19 -14.58
C TYR A 128 10.82 -29.57 -14.18
N HIS A 129 9.90 -30.40 -13.68
CA HIS A 129 8.55 -29.99 -13.32
C HIS A 129 8.16 -30.51 -11.94
N GLN A 130 7.25 -29.79 -11.30
CA GLN A 130 6.70 -30.17 -9.98
C GLN A 130 6.12 -31.58 -10.00
N TRP A 131 5.30 -31.91 -11.01
CA TRP A 131 4.64 -33.22 -11.09
C TRP A 131 5.63 -34.40 -11.13
N GLN A 132 6.82 -34.22 -11.69
CA GLN A 132 7.86 -35.26 -11.71
C GLN A 132 8.48 -35.47 -10.32
N ALA A 133 8.68 -34.37 -9.58
CA ALA A 133 9.11 -34.45 -8.18
C ALA A 133 8.03 -35.07 -7.29
N GLU A 134 6.75 -34.77 -7.56
CA GLU A 134 5.60 -35.37 -6.87
C GLU A 134 5.48 -36.88 -7.14
N GLU A 135 5.63 -37.30 -8.39
CA GLU A 135 5.64 -38.72 -8.78
C GLU A 135 6.78 -39.46 -8.08
N TYR A 136 7.98 -38.87 -8.07
CA TYR A 136 9.13 -39.44 -7.38
C TYR A 136 8.93 -39.55 -5.86
N LEU A 137 8.29 -38.55 -5.23
CA LEU A 137 8.00 -38.56 -3.79
C LEU A 137 6.75 -39.37 -3.42
N GLY A 138 5.95 -39.82 -4.41
CA GLY A 138 4.66 -40.46 -4.17
C GLY A 138 3.63 -39.57 -3.47
N LYS A 139 3.77 -38.24 -3.54
CA LYS A 139 2.85 -37.29 -2.88
C LYS A 139 2.81 -35.93 -3.58
N LYS A 140 1.74 -35.17 -3.35
CA LYS A 140 1.61 -33.78 -3.82
C LYS A 140 2.48 -32.83 -3.00
N LEU A 141 3.15 -31.91 -3.67
CA LEU A 141 3.97 -30.88 -3.05
C LEU A 141 3.16 -29.61 -2.87
N THR A 142 3.24 -29.03 -1.68
CA THR A 142 2.41 -27.89 -1.27
C THR A 142 3.24 -26.65 -0.95
N THR A 143 2.60 -25.48 -0.89
CA THR A 143 3.26 -24.24 -0.45
C THR A 143 3.78 -24.33 0.98
N ALA A 144 3.14 -25.12 1.84
CA ALA A 144 3.59 -25.37 3.20
C ALA A 144 4.97 -26.02 3.25
N GLU A 145 5.21 -27.03 2.40
CA GLU A 145 6.49 -27.73 2.35
C GLU A 145 7.63 -26.85 1.85
N GLY A 146 7.36 -25.92 0.93
CA GLY A 146 8.38 -24.99 0.41
C GLY A 146 8.47 -23.65 1.14
N PHE A 147 7.65 -23.42 2.19
CA PHE A 147 7.56 -22.11 2.84
C PHE A 147 8.86 -21.67 3.52
N SER A 148 9.60 -22.58 4.15
CA SER A 148 10.92 -22.28 4.72
C SER A 148 11.90 -21.78 3.65
N GLY A 149 11.77 -22.31 2.43
CA GLY A 149 12.49 -21.83 1.26
C GLY A 149 12.15 -20.39 0.88
N GLN A 150 10.88 -20.00 1.02
CA GLN A 150 10.44 -18.62 0.80
C GLN A 150 10.90 -17.68 1.92
N LEU A 151 10.97 -18.13 3.17
CA LEU A 151 11.58 -17.37 4.27
C LEU A 151 13.07 -17.11 4.00
N HIS A 152 13.80 -18.12 3.53
CA HIS A 152 15.21 -17.94 3.14
C HIS A 152 15.36 -16.98 1.95
N MET A 153 14.45 -17.01 0.98
CA MET A 153 14.43 -16.00 -0.09
C MET A 153 14.28 -14.57 0.47
N ALA A 154 13.33 -14.38 1.40
CA ALA A 154 13.13 -13.09 2.05
C ALA A 154 14.37 -12.64 2.85
N GLU A 155 15.02 -13.57 3.54
CA GLU A 155 16.28 -13.35 4.24
C GLU A 155 17.39 -12.84 3.30
N LEU A 156 17.63 -13.56 2.21
CA LEU A 156 18.67 -13.20 1.24
C LEU A 156 18.37 -11.83 0.60
N ALA A 157 17.12 -11.59 0.22
CA ALA A 157 16.70 -10.29 -0.33
C ALA A 157 16.97 -9.14 0.65
N ARG A 158 16.75 -9.37 1.96
CA ARG A 158 17.04 -8.39 3.00
C ARG A 158 18.53 -8.21 3.28
N LYS A 159 19.35 -9.27 3.24
CA LYS A 159 20.81 -9.15 3.40
C LYS A 159 21.46 -8.27 2.33
N GLN A 160 20.84 -8.15 1.15
CA GLN A 160 21.30 -7.27 0.08
C GLN A 160 20.98 -5.79 0.30
N VAL A 161 20.04 -5.48 1.19
CA VAL A 161 19.62 -4.11 1.52
C VAL A 161 19.86 -3.89 3.01
N PRO A 162 21.06 -3.40 3.41
CA PRO A 162 21.36 -3.20 4.82
C PRO A 162 20.34 -2.24 5.43
N LEU A 163 19.73 -2.67 6.54
CA LEU A 163 18.79 -1.85 7.28
C LEU A 163 19.56 -0.79 8.07
N GLU A 164 19.10 0.44 8.02
CA GLU A 164 19.72 1.58 8.70
C GLU A 164 18.94 1.97 9.97
N ASP A 165 18.30 1.01 10.66
CA ASP A 165 17.40 1.24 11.79
C ASP A 165 18.00 2.16 12.87
N ASP A 166 19.23 1.90 13.31
CA ASP A 166 19.88 2.71 14.36
C ASP A 166 20.20 4.13 13.88
N ALA A 167 20.67 4.28 12.64
CA ALA A 167 20.94 5.59 12.05
C ALA A 167 19.66 6.38 11.83
N PHE A 168 18.57 5.69 11.47
CA PHE A 168 17.25 6.25 11.30
C PHE A 168 16.64 6.71 12.64
N LEU A 169 16.68 5.88 13.69
CA LEU A 169 16.12 6.25 15.00
C LEU A 169 16.89 7.42 15.65
N LYS A 170 18.14 7.67 15.26
CA LYS A 170 18.91 8.88 15.66
C LYS A 170 18.36 10.18 15.07
N LEU A 171 17.49 10.12 14.05
CA LEU A 171 16.79 11.30 13.52
C LEU A 171 15.75 11.88 14.51
N LEU A 172 15.30 11.10 15.49
CA LEU A 172 14.43 11.59 16.55
C LEU A 172 15.17 12.61 17.42
N SER A 173 14.49 13.65 17.87
CA SER A 173 15.01 14.61 18.85
C SER A 173 15.32 13.95 20.20
N LYS A 174 16.02 14.65 21.10
CA LYS A 174 16.28 14.12 22.47
C LYS A 174 14.97 13.79 23.21
N GLN A 175 13.97 14.67 23.10
CA GLN A 175 12.64 14.47 23.70
C GLN A 175 11.91 13.27 23.09
N GLU A 176 11.91 13.18 21.76
CA GLU A 176 11.28 12.06 21.05
C GLU A 176 11.93 10.72 21.39
N ARG A 177 13.26 10.65 21.49
CA ARG A 177 13.97 9.42 21.86
C ARG A 177 13.61 8.92 23.26
N ALA A 178 13.20 9.80 24.17
CA ALA A 178 12.74 9.39 25.50
C ALA A 178 11.44 8.55 25.45
N HIS A 179 10.69 8.61 24.34
CA HIS A 179 9.48 7.82 24.13
C HIS A 179 9.72 6.54 23.30
N LEU A 180 10.96 6.22 22.93
CA LEU A 180 11.27 4.96 22.29
C LEU A 180 10.98 3.79 23.23
N VAL A 181 10.16 2.85 22.77
CA VAL A 181 9.85 1.63 23.51
C VAL A 181 10.62 0.44 22.95
N ASP A 182 10.76 -0.59 23.78
CA ASP A 182 11.27 -1.88 23.37
C ASP A 182 10.29 -2.60 22.42
N SER A 183 10.83 -3.40 21.49
CA SER A 183 10.01 -4.08 20.49
C SER A 183 9.04 -5.11 21.10
N SER A 184 9.35 -5.66 22.28
CA SER A 184 8.46 -6.58 23.01
C SER A 184 7.14 -5.95 23.46
N LYS A 185 7.07 -4.61 23.51
CA LYS A 185 5.86 -3.85 23.86
C LYS A 185 4.87 -3.74 22.70
N PHE A 186 5.25 -4.16 21.48
CA PHE A 186 4.33 -4.22 20.35
C PHE A 186 3.57 -5.54 20.31
N HIS A 187 2.30 -5.45 19.98
CA HIS A 187 1.49 -6.53 19.45
C HIS A 187 1.35 -6.34 17.95
N VAL A 188 2.23 -6.99 17.19
CA VAL A 188 2.22 -6.92 15.72
C VAL A 188 1.16 -7.85 15.17
N CYS A 189 0.27 -7.29 14.36
CA CYS A 189 -0.89 -7.93 13.79
C CYS A 189 -0.83 -7.84 12.27
N ILE A 190 -0.95 -8.97 11.60
CA ILE A 190 -1.11 -9.03 10.15
C ILE A 190 -2.54 -9.45 9.84
N VAL A 191 -3.30 -8.59 9.15
CA VAL A 191 -4.66 -8.94 8.71
C VAL A 191 -4.57 -9.45 7.28
N SER A 192 -5.00 -10.68 7.06
CA SER A 192 -4.74 -11.41 5.82
C SER A 192 -5.83 -12.44 5.57
N ALA A 193 -6.10 -12.79 4.32
CA ALA A 193 -7.08 -13.81 3.98
C ALA A 193 -6.72 -14.49 2.65
N ARG A 194 -6.90 -15.81 2.57
CA ARG A 194 -6.86 -16.64 1.36
C ARG A 194 -5.52 -16.66 0.59
N ARG A 195 -4.45 -16.06 1.13
CA ARG A 195 -3.20 -15.92 0.38
C ARG A 195 -2.23 -17.10 0.53
N ALA A 196 -2.28 -17.82 1.65
CA ALA A 196 -1.38 -18.94 1.95
C ALA A 196 -1.43 -20.09 0.92
N GLN A 197 -2.52 -20.19 0.16
CA GLN A 197 -2.73 -21.24 -0.84
C GLN A 197 -2.10 -20.92 -2.21
N THR A 198 -1.70 -19.68 -2.45
CA THR A 198 -1.11 -19.27 -3.73
C THR A 198 0.40 -19.13 -3.62
N SER A 199 1.11 -19.41 -4.72
CA SER A 199 2.56 -19.25 -4.80
C SER A 199 3.03 -17.80 -4.64
N GLU A 200 2.20 -16.83 -5.06
CA GLU A 200 2.47 -15.40 -4.85
C GLU A 200 2.20 -15.00 -3.40
N GLY A 201 1.06 -15.38 -2.86
CA GLY A 201 0.71 -15.08 -1.47
C GLY A 201 1.69 -15.66 -0.47
N ALA A 202 2.14 -16.92 -0.65
CA ALA A 202 3.17 -17.53 0.20
C ALA A 202 4.50 -16.73 0.17
N ARG A 203 4.84 -16.11 -0.97
CA ARG A 203 6.04 -15.28 -1.10
C ARG A 203 5.93 -13.99 -0.29
N ASP A 204 4.84 -13.24 -0.42
CA ASP A 204 4.77 -11.98 0.34
C ASP A 204 4.48 -12.23 1.82
N ILE A 205 3.75 -13.30 2.18
CA ILE A 205 3.64 -13.77 3.57
C ILE A 205 5.03 -14.02 4.16
N ALA A 206 5.91 -14.75 3.45
CA ALA A 206 7.28 -14.99 3.91
C ALA A 206 8.09 -13.68 4.03
N GLY A 207 7.91 -12.75 3.10
CA GLY A 207 8.52 -11.42 3.13
C GLY A 207 8.16 -10.62 4.39
N VAL A 208 6.87 -10.54 4.71
CA VAL A 208 6.36 -9.86 5.90
C VAL A 208 6.77 -10.60 7.17
N GLN A 209 6.61 -11.92 7.22
CA GLN A 209 7.00 -12.75 8.37
C GLN A 209 8.49 -12.55 8.70
N TYR A 210 9.37 -12.61 7.70
CA TYR A 210 10.80 -12.39 7.88
C TYR A 210 11.10 -10.96 8.35
N ALA A 211 10.47 -9.93 7.76
CA ALA A 211 10.71 -8.53 8.10
C ALA A 211 10.46 -8.20 9.59
N PHE A 212 9.55 -8.91 10.25
CA PHE A 212 9.32 -8.77 11.69
C PHE A 212 10.19 -9.73 12.52
N THR A 213 10.30 -11.00 12.13
CA THR A 213 11.04 -12.00 12.92
C THR A 213 12.54 -11.74 12.93
N SER A 214 13.12 -11.17 11.87
CA SER A 214 14.51 -10.72 11.86
C SER A 214 14.79 -9.61 12.88
N MET A 215 13.74 -8.96 13.39
CA MET A 215 13.80 -7.92 14.43
C MET A 215 13.36 -8.44 15.81
N GLY A 216 13.29 -9.77 15.99
CA GLY A 216 12.89 -10.39 17.25
C GLY A 216 11.39 -10.28 17.55
N VAL A 217 10.56 -9.90 16.58
CA VAL A 217 9.11 -9.77 16.76
C VAL A 217 8.39 -10.83 15.94
N THR A 218 7.60 -11.68 16.62
CA THR A 218 6.74 -12.64 15.93
C THR A 218 5.35 -12.04 15.74
N PRO A 219 4.88 -11.82 14.50
CA PRO A 219 3.53 -11.30 14.28
C PRO A 219 2.44 -12.33 14.63
N THR A 220 1.24 -11.84 14.92
CA THR A 220 0.02 -12.65 14.94
C THR A 220 -0.76 -12.42 13.66
N TRP A 221 -1.15 -13.49 12.98
CA TRP A 221 -1.91 -13.45 11.74
C TRP A 221 -3.41 -13.61 12.03
N TYR A 222 -4.18 -12.59 11.70
CA TYR A 222 -5.64 -12.57 11.85
C TYR A 222 -6.25 -12.88 10.50
N VAL A 223 -6.86 -14.06 10.42
CA VAL A 223 -7.38 -14.60 9.15
C VAL A 223 -8.84 -15.00 9.26
N ASP A 224 -9.51 -15.17 8.13
CA ASP A 224 -10.84 -15.75 8.11
C ASP A 224 -10.79 -17.24 8.50
N ALA A 225 -11.93 -17.78 8.94
CA ALA A 225 -12.00 -19.16 9.43
C ALA A 225 -11.54 -20.20 8.40
N GLY A 226 -11.84 -20.00 7.10
CA GLY A 226 -11.44 -20.90 6.03
C GLY A 226 -9.95 -20.87 5.74
N SER A 227 -9.27 -19.77 6.04
CA SER A 227 -7.83 -19.60 5.85
C SER A 227 -6.98 -20.17 6.99
N LEU A 228 -7.56 -20.40 8.18
CA LEU A 228 -6.78 -20.72 9.39
C LEU A 228 -5.83 -21.91 9.22
N ALA A 229 -6.33 -23.03 8.69
CA ALA A 229 -5.55 -24.25 8.53
C ALA A 229 -4.35 -24.03 7.59
N ALA A 230 -4.57 -23.32 6.47
CA ALA A 230 -3.52 -23.02 5.50
C ALA A 230 -2.40 -22.17 6.13
N TYR A 231 -2.73 -21.12 6.88
CA TYR A 231 -1.70 -20.28 7.53
C TYR A 231 -0.95 -21.03 8.64
N LYS A 232 -1.65 -21.86 9.43
CA LYS A 232 -1.01 -22.73 10.42
C LYS A 232 -0.07 -23.75 9.77
N SER A 233 -0.41 -24.28 8.59
CA SER A 233 0.47 -25.20 7.85
C SER A 233 1.79 -24.55 7.40
N LEU A 234 1.82 -23.22 7.26
CA LEU A 234 3.05 -22.45 7.00
C LEU A 234 3.89 -22.23 8.28
N GLY A 235 3.43 -22.70 9.45
CA GLY A 235 4.09 -22.47 10.75
C GLY A 235 3.82 -21.09 11.35
N LEU A 236 2.81 -20.37 10.86
CA LEU A 236 2.49 -19.02 11.33
C LEU A 236 1.64 -19.05 12.60
N ARG A 237 1.84 -18.06 13.49
CA ARG A 237 0.96 -17.80 14.63
C ARG A 237 -0.35 -17.18 14.14
N ALA A 238 -1.26 -18.01 13.64
CA ALA A 238 -2.53 -17.60 13.05
C ALA A 238 -3.74 -17.91 13.93
N LYS A 239 -4.75 -17.04 13.89
CA LYS A 239 -6.05 -17.23 14.54
C LYS A 239 -7.20 -16.62 13.73
N VAL A 240 -8.42 -17.05 14.04
CA VAL A 240 -9.63 -16.58 13.36
C VAL A 240 -9.98 -15.18 13.85
N GLY A 241 -9.83 -14.18 12.98
CA GLY A 241 -10.24 -12.79 13.21
C GLY A 241 -11.54 -12.41 12.50
N GLY A 242 -11.99 -13.21 11.54
CA GLY A 242 -13.11 -12.87 10.64
C GLY A 242 -12.61 -12.21 9.36
N LYS A 243 -13.44 -11.35 8.75
CA LYS A 243 -13.05 -10.56 7.56
C LYS A 243 -12.30 -9.28 7.98
N LEU A 244 -11.93 -8.45 7.01
CA LEU A 244 -11.17 -7.19 7.17
C LEU A 244 -11.44 -6.47 8.50
N THR A 245 -12.62 -5.88 8.67
CA THR A 245 -12.95 -5.03 9.83
C THR A 245 -13.01 -5.80 11.15
N PRO A 246 -13.71 -6.95 11.26
CA PRO A 246 -13.67 -7.78 12.46
C PRO A 246 -12.25 -8.22 12.86
N ALA A 247 -11.41 -8.58 11.89
CA ALA A 247 -10.03 -9.01 12.15
C ALA A 247 -9.17 -7.86 12.69
N ARG A 248 -9.36 -6.64 12.15
CA ARG A 248 -8.71 -5.43 12.67
C ARG A 248 -9.17 -5.08 14.09
N ASN A 249 -10.46 -5.22 14.39
CA ASN A 249 -11.00 -5.00 15.73
C ASN A 249 -10.44 -6.00 16.74
N MET A 250 -10.44 -7.29 16.39
CA MET A 250 -9.87 -8.33 17.26
C MET A 250 -8.37 -8.09 17.53
N ALA A 251 -7.63 -7.63 16.53
CA ALA A 251 -6.22 -7.24 16.70
C ALA A 251 -6.04 -6.11 17.73
N LEU A 252 -6.89 -5.08 17.69
CA LEU A 252 -6.91 -4.00 18.69
C LEU A 252 -7.29 -4.52 20.08
N ASP A 253 -8.29 -5.40 20.16
CA ASP A 253 -8.75 -5.99 21.43
C ASP A 253 -7.66 -6.83 22.11
N ASP A 254 -6.93 -7.64 21.34
CA ASP A 254 -5.84 -8.44 21.90
C ASP A 254 -4.66 -7.58 22.35
N ALA A 255 -4.32 -6.54 21.57
CA ALA A 255 -3.29 -5.59 21.95
C ALA A 255 -3.66 -4.91 23.27
N GLN A 256 -4.90 -4.45 23.39
CA GLN A 256 -5.42 -3.83 24.61
C GLN A 256 -5.40 -4.82 25.79
N ARG A 257 -5.87 -6.06 25.59
CA ARG A 257 -5.86 -7.11 26.63
C ARG A 257 -4.45 -7.44 27.09
N ALA A 258 -3.48 -7.43 26.18
CA ALA A 258 -2.07 -7.63 26.49
C ALA A 258 -1.37 -6.38 27.04
N ASN A 259 -2.08 -5.24 27.13
CA ASN A 259 -1.52 -3.92 27.43
C ASN A 259 -0.30 -3.58 26.55
N LYS A 260 -0.45 -3.81 25.24
CA LYS A 260 0.58 -3.60 24.21
C LYS A 260 0.13 -2.59 23.18
N ILE A 261 1.10 -1.96 22.52
CA ILE A 261 0.86 -1.08 21.38
C ILE A 261 0.46 -1.95 20.19
N CYS A 262 -0.68 -1.67 19.55
CA CYS A 262 -1.11 -2.40 18.37
C CYS A 262 -0.39 -1.87 17.14
N VAL A 263 0.30 -2.74 16.40
CA VAL A 263 0.85 -2.42 15.08
C VAL A 263 0.13 -3.30 14.07
N GLN A 264 -0.67 -2.71 13.18
CA GLN A 264 -1.30 -3.45 12.10
C GLN A 264 -0.54 -3.23 10.79
N CYS A 265 -0.39 -4.31 10.02
CA CYS A 265 0.35 -4.31 8.78
C CYS A 265 -0.35 -5.21 7.75
N SER A 266 -0.42 -4.78 6.49
CA SER A 266 -0.84 -5.61 5.36
C SER A 266 0.18 -6.72 5.09
N ASP A 267 -0.30 -7.82 4.51
CA ASP A 267 0.46 -9.04 4.22
C ASP A 267 1.23 -9.00 2.88
N ASP A 268 1.17 -7.89 2.14
CA ASP A 268 1.89 -7.66 0.87
C ASP A 268 2.94 -6.55 0.92
N LEU A 269 3.24 -6.00 2.11
CA LEU A 269 4.27 -4.97 2.23
C LEU A 269 5.66 -5.58 2.12
N SER A 270 6.46 -5.10 1.16
CA SER A 270 7.80 -5.65 0.89
C SER A 270 8.95 -4.75 1.36
N GLN A 271 8.73 -3.45 1.47
CA GLN A 271 9.76 -2.46 1.80
C GLN A 271 9.20 -1.30 2.61
N TRP A 272 9.98 -0.81 3.57
CA TRP A 272 9.73 0.39 4.35
C TRP A 272 10.91 1.33 4.13
N GLN A 273 10.63 2.53 3.63
CA GLN A 273 11.66 3.50 3.32
C GLN A 273 11.27 4.86 3.88
N TYR A 274 12.18 5.48 4.63
CA TYR A 274 12.00 6.85 5.11
C TYR A 274 12.98 7.77 4.40
N ARG A 275 12.54 8.98 4.05
CA ARG A 275 13.39 9.99 3.44
C ARG A 275 13.52 11.26 4.29
N VAL A 276 14.74 11.78 4.40
CA VAL A 276 15.06 13.03 5.11
C VAL A 276 15.77 14.01 4.18
N GLY A 277 15.47 15.29 4.33
CA GLY A 277 15.99 16.38 3.51
C GLY A 277 15.17 17.65 3.68
N GLU A 278 15.56 18.69 2.95
CA GLU A 278 14.86 19.98 2.92
C GLU A 278 13.58 19.91 2.09
N GLN A 279 12.55 20.68 2.47
CA GLN A 279 11.33 20.80 1.66
C GLN A 279 11.64 21.41 0.29
N ALA A 280 10.78 21.16 -0.69
CA ALA A 280 10.88 21.82 -1.98
C ALA A 280 10.65 23.33 -1.80
N GLN A 281 11.44 24.14 -2.53
CA GLN A 281 11.33 25.61 -2.49
C GLN A 281 9.99 26.11 -3.06
N ASP A 282 9.37 25.31 -3.92
CA ASP A 282 8.05 25.57 -4.50
C ASP A 282 7.28 24.24 -4.67
N ARG A 283 5.97 24.35 -4.97
CA ARG A 283 5.06 23.22 -5.12
C ARG A 283 4.92 22.71 -6.56
N SER A 284 5.75 23.16 -7.49
CA SER A 284 5.81 22.59 -8.83
C SER A 284 6.29 21.14 -8.77
N MET A 285 5.87 20.32 -9.73
CA MET A 285 6.33 18.93 -9.79
C MET A 285 7.85 18.83 -9.93
N ASP A 286 8.50 19.79 -10.60
CA ASP A 286 9.96 19.79 -10.76
C ASP A 286 10.68 20.07 -9.45
N GLY A 287 10.23 21.07 -8.67
CA GLY A 287 10.75 21.36 -7.34
C GLY A 287 10.59 20.19 -6.37
N LEU A 288 9.39 19.59 -6.35
CA LEU A 288 9.09 18.40 -5.55
C LEU A 288 9.98 17.20 -5.93
N ASN A 289 10.17 16.95 -7.22
CA ASN A 289 11.02 15.88 -7.71
C ASN A 289 12.51 16.14 -7.41
N ALA A 290 12.96 17.38 -7.51
CA ALA A 290 14.33 17.76 -7.17
C ALA A 290 14.63 17.49 -5.69
N ALA A 291 13.76 17.95 -4.78
CA ALA A 291 13.89 17.70 -3.35
C ALA A 291 13.88 16.18 -3.03
N HIS A 292 12.95 15.43 -3.63
CA HIS A 292 12.88 13.98 -3.46
C HIS A 292 14.15 13.24 -3.92
N ARG A 293 14.78 13.68 -5.02
CA ARG A 293 16.05 13.10 -5.52
C ARG A 293 17.24 13.44 -4.64
N GLN A 294 17.27 14.63 -4.05
CA GLN A 294 18.35 15.08 -3.16
C GLN A 294 18.24 14.47 -1.76
N ALA A 295 17.05 14.05 -1.37
CA ALA A 295 16.78 13.44 -0.07
C ALA A 295 17.65 12.20 0.20
N ARG A 296 18.16 12.11 1.44
CA ARG A 296 18.74 10.87 1.94
C ARG A 296 17.61 9.88 2.22
N SER A 297 17.81 8.64 1.78
CA SER A 297 16.88 7.53 1.98
C SER A 297 17.43 6.56 3.01
N PHE A 298 16.56 6.06 3.88
CA PHE A 298 16.84 4.98 4.82
C PHE A 298 15.93 3.80 4.49
N ASP A 299 16.54 2.64 4.22
CA ASP A 299 15.81 1.38 4.19
C ASP A 299 15.73 0.84 5.62
N ILE A 300 14.53 0.65 6.14
CA ILE A 300 14.29 0.37 7.57
C ILE A 300 13.40 -0.86 7.77
N SER A 301 13.44 -1.44 8.96
CA SER A 301 12.49 -2.48 9.36
C SER A 301 11.12 -1.88 9.67
N PRO A 302 10.04 -2.66 9.54
CA PRO A 302 8.72 -2.25 10.03
C PRO A 302 8.71 -1.97 11.54
N VAL A 303 9.56 -2.65 12.33
CA VAL A 303 9.67 -2.41 13.77
C VAL A 303 10.26 -1.03 14.07
N ALA A 304 11.34 -0.64 13.38
CA ALA A 304 11.90 0.69 13.51
C ALA A 304 10.92 1.78 13.05
N ALA A 305 10.19 1.56 11.96
CA ALA A 305 9.13 2.45 11.50
C ALA A 305 8.04 2.66 12.58
N ALA A 306 7.54 1.57 13.18
CA ALA A 306 6.53 1.64 14.25
C ALA A 306 7.05 2.38 15.50
N ARG A 307 8.28 2.08 15.95
CA ARG A 307 8.93 2.77 17.09
C ARG A 307 9.08 4.27 16.84
N PHE A 308 9.50 4.63 15.64
CA PHE A 308 9.69 6.02 15.25
C PHE A 308 8.37 6.80 15.22
N ILE A 309 7.32 6.22 14.61
CA ILE A 309 5.97 6.81 14.60
C ILE A 309 5.44 6.99 16.04
N LEU A 310 5.55 5.95 16.88
CA LEU A 310 5.09 6.01 18.27
C LEU A 310 5.83 7.09 19.08
N ALA A 311 7.15 7.20 18.91
CA ALA A 311 7.95 8.21 19.57
C ALA A 311 7.47 9.63 19.20
N LYS A 312 7.22 9.87 17.90
CA LYS A 312 6.65 11.14 17.41
C LYS A 312 5.25 11.40 17.97
N MET A 313 4.39 10.39 18.05
CA MET A 313 3.04 10.52 18.62
C MET A 313 3.10 10.97 20.07
N ARG A 314 3.88 10.28 20.90
CA ARG A 314 3.95 10.53 22.35
C ARG A 314 4.66 11.83 22.71
N SER A 315 5.54 12.33 21.84
CA SER A 315 6.21 13.62 22.01
C SER A 315 5.46 14.79 21.38
N ALA A 316 4.31 14.55 20.74
CA ALA A 316 3.57 15.61 20.06
C ALA A 316 3.13 16.67 21.09
N PRO A 317 3.24 17.97 20.77
CA PRO A 317 2.86 19.02 21.70
C PRO A 317 1.33 19.05 21.92
N GLY A 318 0.92 19.58 23.08
CA GLY A 318 -0.47 19.72 23.50
C GLY A 318 -0.89 18.70 24.57
N ASP A 319 -2.06 18.93 25.18
CA ASP A 319 -2.53 18.16 26.35
C ASP A 319 -2.92 16.72 26.00
N ARG A 320 -3.22 16.45 24.73
CA ARG A 320 -3.63 15.13 24.24
C ARG A 320 -2.72 14.69 23.08
N PRO A 321 -1.75 13.78 23.33
CA PRO A 321 -0.94 13.24 22.25
C PRO A 321 -1.80 12.33 21.34
N PRO A 322 -1.53 12.29 20.02
CA PRO A 322 -2.16 11.37 19.11
C PRO A 322 -2.10 9.92 19.60
N LYS A 323 -3.21 9.19 19.45
CA LYS A 323 -3.28 7.75 19.75
C LYS A 323 -3.24 6.85 18.51
N LEU A 324 -3.28 7.43 17.32
CA LEU A 324 -3.08 6.74 16.04
C LEU A 324 -2.00 7.44 15.23
N GLY A 325 -1.08 6.65 14.67
CA GLY A 325 -0.07 7.11 13.73
C GLY A 325 0.15 6.10 12.62
N GLY A 326 0.72 6.54 11.51
CA GLY A 326 0.94 5.68 10.33
C GLY A 326 1.45 6.48 9.15
N ALA A 327 1.28 5.95 7.94
CA ALA A 327 1.62 6.67 6.71
C ALA A 327 0.52 6.57 5.66
N TYR A 328 0.75 7.21 4.51
CA TYR A 328 -0.14 7.16 3.36
C TYR A 328 0.68 6.90 2.11
N ILE A 329 0.29 5.89 1.33
CA ILE A 329 0.99 5.53 0.09
C ILE A 329 0.53 6.47 -1.02
N LEU A 330 1.40 7.40 -1.42
CA LEU A 330 1.16 8.27 -2.56
C LEU A 330 1.59 7.56 -3.85
N GLY A 331 0.80 7.72 -4.92
CA GLY A 331 1.24 7.31 -6.25
C GLY A 331 2.49 8.07 -6.73
N ASP A 332 2.75 9.25 -6.16
CA ASP A 332 3.97 10.02 -6.36
C ASP A 332 4.50 10.55 -5.03
N CYS A 333 5.57 9.92 -4.54
CA CYS A 333 6.22 10.25 -3.27
C CYS A 333 6.86 11.65 -3.25
N SER A 334 7.12 12.25 -4.41
CA SER A 334 7.69 13.61 -4.48
C SER A 334 6.74 14.66 -3.88
N ARG A 335 5.44 14.43 -3.94
CA ARG A 335 4.42 15.35 -3.39
C ARG A 335 4.51 15.56 -1.89
N THR A 336 5.14 14.64 -1.17
CA THR A 336 5.39 14.75 0.28
C THR A 336 6.34 15.89 0.64
N TRP A 337 7.11 16.39 -0.33
CA TRP A 337 8.11 17.45 -0.16
C TRP A 337 7.55 18.86 -0.20
N GLY A 338 6.25 19.01 -0.54
CA GLY A 338 5.55 20.30 -0.52
C GLY A 338 4.99 20.70 0.85
N GLY A 339 5.32 19.93 1.88
CA GLY A 339 4.93 20.18 3.26
C GLY A 339 5.78 19.42 4.27
N GLU A 340 5.29 19.43 5.51
CA GLU A 340 6.00 18.87 6.66
C GLU A 340 6.19 17.36 6.58
N ALA A 341 7.24 16.85 7.24
CA ALA A 341 7.47 15.42 7.35
C ALA A 341 6.36 14.69 8.14
N PHE A 342 5.66 15.42 9.01
CA PHE A 342 4.58 14.91 9.85
C PHE A 342 3.37 15.82 9.78
N SER A 343 2.17 15.25 9.93
CA SER A 343 0.92 16.02 9.89
C SER A 343 -0.12 15.44 10.84
N ARG A 344 -0.97 16.30 11.41
CA ARG A 344 -1.81 15.96 12.59
C ARG A 344 -3.30 15.70 12.34
N ALA A 345 -3.80 16.04 11.17
CA ALA A 345 -5.23 15.91 10.83
C ALA A 345 -5.42 15.36 9.41
N HIS A 346 -4.57 14.39 9.05
CA HIS A 346 -4.53 13.83 7.70
C HIS A 346 -4.80 12.33 7.71
N PHE A 347 -5.36 11.85 6.60
CA PHE A 347 -5.66 10.44 6.38
C PHE A 347 -4.42 9.55 6.49
N ILE A 348 -4.50 8.53 7.33
CA ILE A 348 -3.56 7.41 7.47
C ILE A 348 -4.19 6.20 6.79
N LEU A 349 -3.42 5.53 5.93
CA LEU A 349 -3.88 4.33 5.24
C LEU A 349 -3.86 3.12 6.17
N GLY A 350 -4.84 2.23 6.06
CA GLY A 350 -4.96 1.03 6.89
C GLY A 350 -3.88 -0.05 6.69
N ASP A 351 -2.96 0.12 5.75
CA ASP A 351 -1.91 -0.86 5.41
C ASP A 351 -0.77 -0.94 6.43
N PHE A 352 -0.44 0.15 7.10
CA PHE A 352 0.57 0.16 8.17
C PHE A 352 0.30 1.30 9.14
N PHE A 353 -0.15 0.95 10.34
CA PHE A 353 -0.43 1.93 11.39
C PHE A 353 -0.09 1.40 12.79
N VAL A 354 0.05 2.36 13.71
CA VAL A 354 0.35 2.16 15.12
C VAL A 354 -0.78 2.80 15.93
N ALA A 355 -1.48 2.00 16.73
CA ALA A 355 -2.43 2.47 17.73
C ALA A 355 -1.82 2.30 19.13
N ASP A 356 -1.64 3.42 19.84
CA ASP A 356 -1.01 3.43 21.16
C ASP A 356 -1.94 2.85 22.23
N VAL A 357 -1.35 2.43 23.35
CA VAL A 357 -2.11 1.97 24.51
C VAL A 357 -3.10 3.04 24.99
N GLY A 358 -4.27 2.58 25.41
CA GLY A 358 -5.36 3.42 25.88
C GLY A 358 -6.35 3.88 24.81
N SER A 359 -6.13 3.60 23.52
CA SER A 359 -7.19 3.78 22.52
C SER A 359 -8.24 2.66 22.65
N SER A 360 -9.49 3.05 22.91
CA SER A 360 -10.65 2.15 22.93
C SER A 360 -11.41 2.15 21.60
N LEU A 361 -10.99 2.96 20.62
CA LEU A 361 -11.68 3.11 19.34
C LEU A 361 -11.60 1.83 18.51
N ARG A 362 -12.63 1.58 17.71
CA ARG A 362 -12.77 0.39 16.86
C ARG A 362 -13.27 0.77 15.48
N PHE A 363 -12.95 -0.04 14.49
CA PHE A 363 -13.48 0.12 13.15
C PHE A 363 -14.99 -0.20 13.13
N ASP A 364 -15.77 0.58 12.41
CA ASP A 364 -17.20 0.35 12.20
C ASP A 364 -17.41 -0.85 11.26
N GLU A 365 -17.95 -1.96 11.76
CA GLU A 365 -18.13 -3.20 10.99
C GLU A 365 -19.17 -3.09 9.86
N ARG A 366 -19.95 -2.01 9.80
CA ARG A 366 -20.76 -1.69 8.62
C ARG A 366 -19.90 -1.32 7.42
N LEU A 367 -18.67 -0.83 7.66
CA LEU A 367 -17.69 -0.53 6.63
C LEU A 367 -16.91 -1.79 6.25
N THR A 368 -17.06 -2.22 5.00
CA THR A 368 -16.29 -3.31 4.40
C THR A 368 -15.14 -2.82 3.52
N LEU A 369 -15.10 -1.51 3.26
CA LEU A 369 -14.11 -0.77 2.49
C LEU A 369 -14.01 0.63 3.08
N LYS A 370 -12.83 1.27 2.97
CA LYS A 370 -12.60 2.66 3.43
C LYS A 370 -12.82 2.84 4.94
N GLU A 371 -12.73 1.75 5.69
CA GLU A 371 -12.82 1.68 7.15
C GLU A 371 -11.72 2.49 7.85
N ASP A 372 -10.58 2.67 7.18
CA ASP A 372 -9.47 3.51 7.63
C ASP A 372 -9.83 5.00 7.68
N TYR A 373 -10.67 5.50 6.78
CA TYR A 373 -11.13 6.90 6.83
C TYR A 373 -11.95 7.18 8.08
N ASP A 374 -12.87 6.27 8.40
CA ASP A 374 -13.67 6.32 9.61
C ASP A 374 -12.79 6.24 10.85
N PHE A 375 -11.87 5.27 10.90
CA PHE A 375 -11.00 5.06 12.06
C PHE A 375 -10.08 6.25 12.32
N VAL A 376 -9.55 6.89 11.27
CA VAL A 376 -8.78 8.14 11.39
C VAL A 376 -9.66 9.27 11.90
N ALA A 377 -10.86 9.45 11.34
CA ALA A 377 -11.79 10.50 11.76
C ALA A 377 -12.20 10.35 13.24
N GLN A 378 -12.48 9.12 13.70
CA GLN A 378 -12.73 8.81 15.11
C GLN A 378 -11.56 9.27 16.00
N HIS A 379 -10.31 8.97 15.62
CA HIS A 379 -9.14 9.35 16.42
C HIS A 379 -8.92 10.86 16.45
N ILE A 380 -9.16 11.58 15.35
CA ILE A 380 -9.07 13.04 15.36
C ILE A 380 -10.18 13.63 16.25
N GLN A 381 -11.40 13.08 16.19
CA GLN A 381 -12.49 13.55 17.06
C GLN A 381 -12.19 13.32 18.55
N GLU A 382 -11.77 12.11 18.93
CA GLU A 382 -11.59 11.71 20.33
C GLU A 382 -10.30 12.28 20.94
N HIS A 383 -9.19 12.20 20.20
CA HIS A 383 -7.86 12.54 20.68
C HIS A 383 -7.33 13.87 20.13
N GLY A 384 -8.15 14.61 19.38
CA GLY A 384 -7.81 15.89 18.76
C GLY A 384 -6.88 15.79 17.54
N SER A 385 -6.12 14.69 17.39
CA SER A 385 -5.19 14.51 16.28
C SER A 385 -4.75 13.07 16.06
N VAL A 386 -4.20 12.83 14.87
CA VAL A 386 -3.43 11.64 14.49
C VAL A 386 -1.98 12.03 14.18
N MET A 387 -1.09 11.08 13.89
CA MET A 387 0.29 11.36 13.47
C MET A 387 0.61 10.65 12.15
N ARG A 388 0.42 11.36 11.03
CA ARG A 388 0.79 10.84 9.71
C ARG A 388 2.23 11.19 9.36
N CYS A 389 3.05 10.16 9.14
CA CYS A 389 4.41 10.26 8.65
C CYS A 389 4.43 10.37 7.13
N ASN A 390 4.54 11.59 6.61
CA ASN A 390 4.43 11.88 5.17
C ASN A 390 5.62 11.34 4.37
N ARG A 391 6.81 11.25 4.96
CA ARG A 391 8.04 10.82 4.27
C ARG A 391 8.39 9.34 4.45
N LEU A 392 7.48 8.57 5.04
CA LEU A 392 7.57 7.12 5.11
C LEU A 392 6.75 6.52 3.97
N THR A 393 7.41 5.70 3.14
CA THR A 393 6.80 5.05 2.00
C THR A 393 6.91 3.53 2.14
N PHE A 394 5.94 2.83 1.55
CA PHE A 394 5.93 1.37 1.49
C PHE A 394 5.81 0.91 0.05
N SER A 395 6.43 -0.23 -0.25
CA SER A 395 6.16 -0.99 -1.47
C SER A 395 5.05 -1.99 -1.18
N ALA A 396 3.91 -1.83 -1.85
CA ALA A 396 2.73 -2.68 -1.70
C ALA A 396 2.21 -3.10 -3.08
N LYS A 397 1.52 -4.25 -3.16
CA LYS A 397 0.89 -4.74 -4.39
C LYS A 397 -0.62 -4.47 -4.44
N HIS A 398 -1.23 -4.07 -3.32
CA HIS A 398 -2.64 -4.07 -2.93
C HIS A 398 -3.74 -3.77 -3.98
N TYR A 399 -3.43 -3.24 -5.16
CA TYR A 399 -4.40 -3.06 -6.24
C TYR A 399 -4.64 -4.32 -7.08
N SER A 400 -3.71 -5.27 -7.11
CA SER A 400 -3.81 -6.47 -7.95
C SER A 400 -3.93 -7.79 -7.18
N ASN A 401 -3.89 -7.76 -5.85
CA ASN A 401 -3.90 -8.97 -5.05
C ASN A 401 -5.31 -9.58 -4.98
N ALA A 402 -5.40 -10.90 -5.14
CA ALA A 402 -6.60 -11.63 -4.78
C ALA A 402 -6.77 -11.64 -3.25
N GLY A 403 -8.01 -11.53 -2.76
CA GLY A 403 -8.31 -11.48 -1.33
C GLY A 403 -8.57 -10.08 -0.76
N GLY A 404 -8.91 -10.05 0.53
CA GLY A 404 -8.97 -8.83 1.33
C GLY A 404 -9.97 -7.79 0.83
N ALA A 405 -9.54 -6.53 0.74
CA ALA A 405 -10.38 -5.43 0.29
C ALA A 405 -10.75 -5.54 -1.21
N VAL A 406 -9.93 -6.22 -2.03
CA VAL A 406 -10.22 -6.38 -3.47
C VAL A 406 -11.42 -7.29 -3.68
N ASP A 407 -11.54 -8.39 -2.92
CA ASP A 407 -12.68 -9.31 -2.97
C ASP A 407 -14.03 -8.64 -2.62
N ASN A 408 -14.01 -7.51 -1.93
CA ASN A 408 -15.22 -6.76 -1.56
C ASN A 408 -15.62 -5.73 -2.62
N ARG A 409 -14.80 -5.47 -3.63
CA ARG A 409 -15.12 -4.51 -4.69
C ARG A 409 -15.98 -5.20 -5.74
N ASP A 410 -16.98 -4.48 -6.21
CA ASP A 410 -17.74 -4.90 -7.39
C ASP A 410 -17.40 -3.98 -8.56
N ASP A 411 -17.47 -4.51 -9.78
CA ASP A 411 -17.11 -3.76 -11.00
C ASP A 411 -17.99 -2.51 -11.20
N ALA A 412 -19.19 -2.50 -10.63
CA ALA A 412 -20.11 -1.36 -10.71
C ALA A 412 -19.82 -0.26 -9.66
N GLY A 413 -18.98 -0.56 -8.66
CA GLY A 413 -18.66 0.29 -7.51
C GLY A 413 -19.83 0.51 -6.54
N VAL A 414 -20.80 -0.41 -6.50
CA VAL A 414 -21.97 -0.32 -5.61
C VAL A 414 -21.53 -0.41 -4.15
N LYS A 415 -20.62 -1.32 -3.84
CA LYS A 415 -20.10 -1.51 -2.49
C LYS A 415 -19.31 -0.29 -2.04
N GLU A 416 -18.48 0.30 -2.88
CA GLU A 416 -17.79 1.55 -2.57
C GLU A 416 -18.79 2.67 -2.30
N GLN A 417 -19.84 2.82 -3.11
CA GLN A 417 -20.87 3.84 -2.90
C GLN A 417 -21.63 3.64 -1.59
N ALA A 418 -21.93 2.39 -1.21
CA ALA A 418 -22.55 2.09 0.08
C ALA A 418 -21.65 2.48 1.27
N ASN A 419 -20.35 2.15 1.21
CA ASN A 419 -19.38 2.55 2.23
C ASN A 419 -19.21 4.08 2.29
N MET A 420 -19.20 4.75 1.14
CA MET A 420 -19.16 6.21 1.06
C MET A 420 -20.39 6.85 1.70
N ALA A 421 -21.58 6.29 1.50
CA ALA A 421 -22.81 6.80 2.13
C ALA A 421 -22.71 6.78 3.66
N ILE A 422 -22.20 5.67 4.23
CA ILE A 422 -21.95 5.55 5.68
C ILE A 422 -20.95 6.62 6.14
N LEU A 423 -19.85 6.82 5.40
CA LEU A 423 -18.86 7.85 5.75
C LEU A 423 -19.43 9.27 5.67
N PHE A 424 -20.28 9.58 4.69
CA PHE A 424 -20.90 10.90 4.56
C PHE A 424 -21.96 11.16 5.63
N GLU A 425 -22.66 10.11 6.07
CA GLU A 425 -23.59 10.17 7.21
C GLU A 425 -22.84 10.44 8.51
N LYS A 426 -21.75 9.70 8.79
CA LYS A 426 -20.97 9.84 10.03
C LYS A 426 -20.12 11.11 10.06
N TRP A 427 -19.53 11.50 8.93
CA TRP A 427 -18.51 12.54 8.85
C TRP A 427 -18.81 13.61 7.80
N PRO A 428 -20.01 14.22 7.77
CA PRO A 428 -20.43 15.13 6.70
C PRO A 428 -19.56 16.39 6.58
N ARG A 429 -18.80 16.72 7.63
CA ARG A 429 -17.90 17.89 7.70
C ARG A 429 -16.44 17.56 7.39
N ALA A 430 -16.07 16.28 7.40
CA ALA A 430 -14.67 15.86 7.31
C ALA A 430 -14.39 14.99 6.10
N ILE A 431 -15.38 14.24 5.59
CA ILE A 431 -15.19 13.32 4.47
C ILE A 431 -16.06 13.77 3.29
N PHE A 432 -15.42 13.92 2.14
CA PHE A 432 -16.05 14.42 0.92
C PHE A 432 -15.78 13.47 -0.24
N PRO A 433 -16.63 13.42 -1.28
CA PRO A 433 -16.31 12.74 -2.52
C PRO A 433 -15.00 13.27 -3.12
N HIS A 434 -14.16 12.40 -3.70
CA HIS A 434 -12.98 12.84 -4.42
C HIS A 434 -13.37 13.59 -5.71
N ASN A 435 -12.73 14.73 -5.98
CA ASN A 435 -13.14 15.63 -7.07
C ASN A 435 -13.01 15.00 -8.47
N THR A 436 -12.00 14.15 -8.67
CA THR A 436 -11.67 13.57 -9.98
C THR A 436 -11.74 12.04 -10.05
N ARG A 437 -11.87 11.35 -8.91
CA ARG A 437 -11.77 9.89 -8.83
C ARG A 437 -13.10 9.35 -8.35
N LYS A 438 -13.79 8.62 -9.23
CA LYS A 438 -15.08 8.00 -8.90
C LYS A 438 -14.88 6.98 -7.79
N ASN A 439 -15.87 6.84 -6.90
CA ASN A 439 -15.86 5.87 -5.80
C ASN A 439 -14.70 6.06 -4.80
N GLU A 440 -14.12 7.26 -4.75
CA GLU A 440 -13.11 7.65 -3.77
C GLU A 440 -13.59 8.83 -2.91
N VAL A 441 -12.96 8.98 -1.75
CA VAL A 441 -13.23 10.06 -0.79
C VAL A 441 -11.94 10.77 -0.40
N MET A 442 -12.09 12.00 0.07
CA MET A 442 -11.02 12.79 0.64
C MET A 442 -11.37 13.12 2.09
N LEU A 443 -10.40 12.98 2.99
CA LEU A 443 -10.50 13.49 4.35
C LEU A 443 -9.92 14.90 4.40
N ARG A 444 -10.72 15.85 4.87
CA ARG A 444 -10.33 17.23 5.18
C ARG A 444 -10.94 17.60 6.53
N TRP A 445 -10.15 17.48 7.59
CA TRP A 445 -10.62 17.85 8.92
C TRP A 445 -10.83 19.37 9.02
N PRO A 446 -11.94 19.85 9.61
CA PRO A 446 -12.15 21.27 9.84
C PRO A 446 -11.08 21.85 10.78
N ALA A 447 -10.63 23.08 10.55
CA ALA A 447 -9.73 23.76 11.47
C ALA A 447 -10.43 23.98 12.82
N GLU A 448 -9.70 23.90 13.93
CA GLU A 448 -10.22 24.26 15.26
C GLU A 448 -10.81 25.68 15.21
N GLY A 449 -11.99 25.88 15.80
CA GLY A 449 -12.72 27.15 15.76
C GLY A 449 -13.50 27.43 14.46
N SER A 450 -13.38 26.61 13.41
CA SER A 450 -14.24 26.71 12.22
C SER A 450 -15.62 26.07 12.40
N ALA A 451 -15.99 25.76 13.64
CA ALA A 451 -17.34 25.37 14.03
C ALA A 451 -18.28 26.58 13.96
N LYS A 452 -18.56 27.07 12.74
CA LYS A 452 -19.89 27.58 12.49
C LYS A 452 -20.83 26.39 12.62
N GLU A 453 -21.72 26.48 13.60
CA GLU A 453 -22.80 25.53 13.84
C GLU A 453 -23.47 25.19 12.52
N LEU A 454 -23.43 23.90 12.17
CA LEU A 454 -24.23 23.33 11.09
C LEU A 454 -25.47 22.69 11.72
N GLU A 455 -26.20 23.45 12.53
CA GLU A 455 -27.64 23.23 12.60
C GLU A 455 -28.21 23.68 11.26
N GLY A 456 -28.39 22.72 10.36
CA GLY A 456 -28.78 22.96 8.97
C GLY A 456 -27.56 23.24 8.10
N ALA A 457 -27.04 22.20 7.43
CA ALA A 457 -26.05 22.37 6.38
C ALA A 457 -26.65 23.08 5.16
N ALA A 458 -26.79 24.39 5.27
CA ALA A 458 -27.07 25.27 4.16
C ALA A 458 -25.98 25.07 3.10
N VAL A 459 -26.42 24.89 1.85
CA VAL A 459 -25.55 25.01 0.68
C VAL A 459 -24.66 26.24 0.84
N PRO A 460 -23.35 26.16 0.53
CA PRO A 460 -22.45 27.29 0.65
C PRO A 460 -23.09 28.51 0.02
N GLU A 461 -23.32 29.56 0.81
CA GLU A 461 -24.04 30.77 0.42
C GLU A 461 -23.47 31.37 -0.88
N ARG A 462 -22.17 31.18 -1.13
CA ARG A 462 -21.48 31.53 -2.40
C ARG A 462 -22.08 30.89 -3.66
N LEU A 463 -22.55 29.65 -3.58
CA LEU A 463 -23.18 28.96 -4.73
C LEU A 463 -24.55 29.54 -5.02
N LEU A 464 -25.31 29.89 -3.97
CA LEU A 464 -26.64 30.50 -4.08
C LEU A 464 -26.57 31.98 -4.46
N ALA A 465 -25.57 32.72 -3.98
CA ALA A 465 -25.32 34.13 -4.32
C ALA A 465 -25.17 34.36 -5.83
N ARG A 466 -24.49 33.43 -6.55
CA ARG A 466 -24.39 33.49 -8.03
C ARG A 466 -25.71 33.25 -8.75
N THR A 467 -26.69 32.65 -8.07
CA THR A 467 -27.98 32.33 -8.67
C THR A 467 -29.04 33.39 -8.44
N GLY A 468 -28.80 34.34 -7.53
CA GLY A 468 -29.77 35.34 -7.08
C GLY A 468 -30.87 34.76 -6.17
N LEU A 469 -30.69 33.54 -5.66
CA LEU A 469 -31.67 32.86 -4.81
C LEU A 469 -31.22 32.94 -3.35
N ALA A 470 -32.05 33.49 -2.46
CA ALA A 470 -31.74 33.51 -1.03
C ALA A 470 -32.00 32.12 -0.42
N ALA A 471 -30.99 31.59 0.30
CA ALA A 471 -31.03 30.24 0.89
C ALA A 471 -32.21 30.01 1.83
N SER A 472 -32.68 31.08 2.49
CA SER A 472 -33.79 31.10 3.43
C SER A 472 -35.17 31.19 2.77
N SER A 473 -35.26 31.44 1.45
CA SER A 473 -36.55 31.56 0.77
C SER A 473 -37.33 30.25 0.88
N LEU A 474 -38.61 30.32 1.26
CA LEU A 474 -39.48 29.16 1.30
C LEU A 474 -39.92 28.78 -0.12
N ILE A 475 -39.76 27.52 -0.49
CA ILE A 475 -40.28 26.97 -1.74
C ILE A 475 -41.74 26.57 -1.52
N VAL A 476 -42.66 27.21 -2.24
CA VAL A 476 -44.10 26.92 -2.16
C VAL A 476 -44.58 26.36 -3.50
N ALA A 477 -45.34 25.26 -3.46
CA ALA A 477 -45.99 24.74 -4.65
C ALA A 477 -47.15 25.65 -5.07
N THR A 478 -47.25 25.95 -6.36
CA THR A 478 -48.40 26.69 -6.90
C THR A 478 -49.55 25.72 -7.24
N ALA A 479 -50.70 26.25 -7.68
CA ALA A 479 -51.79 25.45 -8.21
C ALA A 479 -51.44 24.71 -9.53
N LYS A 480 -50.38 25.13 -10.22
CA LYS A 480 -49.99 24.56 -11.51
C LYS A 480 -49.15 23.31 -11.32
N VAL A 481 -49.66 22.16 -11.79
CA VAL A 481 -48.98 20.86 -11.64
C VAL A 481 -48.22 20.49 -12.92
N PRO A 482 -46.95 20.00 -12.82
CA PRO A 482 -46.24 19.47 -13.98
C PRO A 482 -46.98 18.30 -14.63
N ARG A 483 -47.10 18.30 -15.96
CA ARG A 483 -47.70 17.17 -16.72
C ARG A 483 -46.85 15.90 -16.65
N VAL A 484 -45.53 16.05 -16.46
CA VAL A 484 -44.60 14.92 -16.42
C VAL A 484 -44.48 14.39 -14.99
N GLN A 485 -44.71 13.09 -14.80
CA GLN A 485 -44.80 12.47 -13.46
C GLN A 485 -43.56 12.69 -12.58
N TYR A 486 -42.34 12.55 -13.11
CA TYR A 486 -41.13 12.69 -12.29
C TYR A 486 -40.96 14.14 -11.79
N MET A 487 -41.36 15.12 -12.60
CA MET A 487 -41.33 16.53 -12.19
C MET A 487 -42.38 16.80 -11.12
N ALA A 488 -43.59 16.23 -11.25
CA ALA A 488 -44.62 16.37 -10.21
C ALA A 488 -44.18 15.75 -8.87
N LYS A 489 -43.43 14.65 -8.89
CA LYS A 489 -42.82 14.03 -7.69
C LYS A 489 -41.70 14.90 -7.12
N ARG A 490 -40.84 15.46 -7.99
CA ARG A 490 -39.77 16.38 -7.61
C ARG A 490 -40.31 17.64 -6.93
N VAL A 491 -41.27 18.32 -7.56
CA VAL A 491 -41.92 19.55 -7.07
C VAL A 491 -42.56 19.31 -5.70
N ARG A 492 -43.34 18.24 -5.54
CA ARG A 492 -43.93 17.88 -4.24
C ARG A 492 -42.90 17.65 -3.14
N LYS A 493 -41.75 17.07 -3.49
CA LYS A 493 -40.71 16.73 -2.52
C LYS A 493 -39.94 17.96 -2.02
N VAL A 494 -39.85 19.02 -2.82
CA VAL A 494 -39.08 20.23 -2.46
C VAL A 494 -39.97 21.35 -1.93
N ALA A 495 -41.28 21.30 -2.17
CA ALA A 495 -42.25 22.22 -1.60
C ALA A 495 -42.29 22.10 -0.06
N GLY A 496 -42.38 23.24 0.62
CA GLY A 496 -42.33 23.33 2.08
C GLY A 496 -40.92 23.40 2.66
N HIS A 497 -39.87 23.30 1.83
CA HIS A 497 -38.48 23.44 2.27
C HIS A 497 -37.91 24.81 1.89
N THR A 498 -36.92 25.27 2.66
CA THR A 498 -36.09 26.41 2.23
C THR A 498 -35.23 26.03 1.04
N VAL A 499 -34.81 27.02 0.23
CA VAL A 499 -33.90 26.79 -0.90
C VAL A 499 -32.65 26.03 -0.47
N GLY A 500 -32.04 26.40 0.66
CA GLY A 500 -30.85 25.74 1.19
C GLY A 500 -31.08 24.26 1.50
N HIS A 501 -32.19 23.93 2.18
CA HIS A 501 -32.54 22.54 2.48
C HIS A 501 -32.84 21.77 1.19
N ALA A 502 -33.65 22.32 0.28
CA ALA A 502 -34.09 21.63 -0.92
C ALA A 502 -32.93 21.16 -1.81
N MET A 503 -31.83 21.90 -1.88
CA MET A 503 -30.63 21.51 -2.64
C MET A 503 -29.90 20.27 -2.08
N SER A 504 -30.17 19.90 -0.83
CA SER A 504 -29.65 18.66 -0.23
C SER A 504 -30.54 17.43 -0.54
N LEU A 505 -31.77 17.65 -1.01
CA LEU A 505 -32.74 16.59 -1.26
C LEU A 505 -32.43 15.81 -2.54
N LEU A 506 -32.69 14.49 -2.49
CA LEU A 506 -32.68 13.62 -3.66
C LEU A 506 -34.07 13.55 -4.29
N VAL A 507 -34.17 13.86 -5.57
CA VAL A 507 -35.40 13.87 -6.36
C VAL A 507 -35.27 12.93 -7.56
N PRO A 508 -36.38 12.36 -8.08
CA PRO A 508 -36.30 11.50 -9.26
C PRO A 508 -36.03 12.33 -10.52
N ASN A 509 -35.16 11.83 -11.41
CA ASN A 509 -34.97 12.38 -12.75
C ASN A 509 -35.90 11.73 -13.78
N ALA A 510 -35.76 12.10 -15.07
CA ALA A 510 -36.55 11.55 -16.17
C ALA A 510 -36.45 10.01 -16.34
N LYS A 511 -35.37 9.40 -15.86
CA LYS A 511 -35.15 7.94 -15.85
C LYS A 511 -35.60 7.29 -14.53
N GLY A 512 -36.25 8.03 -13.63
CA GLY A 512 -36.66 7.56 -12.30
C GLY A 512 -35.51 7.42 -11.28
N LYS A 513 -34.27 7.74 -11.66
CA LYS A 513 -33.11 7.64 -10.75
C LYS A 513 -33.08 8.84 -9.81
N ALA A 514 -32.81 8.58 -8.53
CA ALA A 514 -32.59 9.63 -7.54
C ALA A 514 -31.33 10.45 -7.87
N CYS A 515 -31.47 11.77 -7.97
CA CYS A 515 -30.39 12.72 -8.15
C CYS A 515 -30.58 13.92 -7.22
N LYS A 516 -29.50 14.67 -6.93
CA LYS A 516 -29.61 15.91 -6.13
C LYS A 516 -30.46 16.94 -6.87
N TYR A 517 -31.33 17.64 -6.15
CA TYR A 517 -32.04 18.80 -6.67
C TYR A 517 -31.07 19.96 -6.84
N THR A 518 -31.04 20.57 -8.03
CA THR A 518 -30.07 21.61 -8.37
C THR A 518 -30.70 22.99 -8.46
N CYS A 519 -29.88 24.05 -8.43
CA CYS A 519 -30.38 25.40 -8.67
C CYS A 519 -30.99 25.55 -10.07
N THR A 520 -30.52 24.77 -11.06
CA THR A 520 -31.10 24.74 -12.41
C THR A 520 -32.51 24.19 -12.38
N ASP A 521 -32.75 23.10 -11.62
CA ASP A 521 -34.08 22.53 -11.46
C ASP A 521 -35.02 23.53 -10.78
N LEU A 522 -34.57 24.18 -9.70
CA LEU A 522 -35.38 25.18 -9.01
C LEU A 522 -35.73 26.37 -9.90
N LYS A 523 -34.76 26.92 -10.63
CA LYS A 523 -35.01 28.00 -11.60
C LYS A 523 -36.00 27.58 -12.67
N TYR A 524 -35.88 26.35 -13.17
CA TYR A 524 -36.76 25.80 -14.17
C TYR A 524 -38.20 25.64 -13.64
N ASP A 525 -38.35 25.07 -12.45
CA ASP A 525 -39.65 24.83 -11.82
C ASP A 525 -40.34 26.14 -11.41
N VAL A 526 -39.59 27.15 -10.96
CA VAL A 526 -40.10 28.50 -10.71
C VAL A 526 -40.50 29.21 -12.00
N ARG A 527 -39.65 29.17 -13.03
CA ARG A 527 -39.94 29.81 -14.33
C ARG A 527 -41.18 29.23 -15.01
N LEU A 528 -41.42 27.93 -14.87
CA LEU A 528 -42.62 27.28 -15.39
C LEU A 528 -43.86 27.50 -14.52
N GLY A 529 -43.69 28.13 -13.36
CA GLY A 529 -44.75 28.44 -12.41
C GLY A 529 -45.24 27.25 -11.61
N PHE A 530 -44.45 26.19 -11.45
CA PHE A 530 -44.78 25.04 -10.59
C PHE A 530 -44.45 25.30 -9.13
N LEU A 531 -43.43 26.13 -8.91
CA LEU A 531 -42.99 26.58 -7.60
C LEU A 531 -42.96 28.11 -7.60
N GLU A 532 -43.16 28.70 -6.43
CA GLU A 532 -42.84 30.10 -6.16
C GLU A 532 -41.90 30.18 -4.96
N LEU A 533 -41.11 31.25 -4.91
CA LEU A 533 -40.25 31.55 -3.77
C LEU A 533 -40.92 32.64 -2.96
N ARG A 534 -41.26 32.33 -1.72
CA ARG A 534 -41.65 33.36 -0.75
C ARG A 534 -40.39 33.84 -0.03
N GLY A 535 -40.45 35.04 0.53
CA GLY A 535 -39.34 35.65 1.27
C GLY A 535 -38.76 34.73 2.36
N PRO A 536 -37.70 35.16 3.06
CA PRO A 536 -37.09 34.37 4.13
C PRO A 536 -38.18 33.84 5.07
N ALA A 537 -38.21 32.51 5.24
CA ALA A 537 -39.17 31.80 6.09
C ALA A 537 -39.06 32.20 7.56
#